data_AF-A0AAP6H0B3-F1
#
_entry.id   AF-A0AAP6H0B3-F1
#
_cell.length_a   1.000
_cell.length_b   1.000
_cell.length_c   1.000
_cell.angle_alpha   90.00
_cell.angle_beta   90.00
_cell.angle_gamma   90.00
#
_symmetry.space_group_name_H-M   'P 1'
#
loop_
_entity.id
_entity.type
_entity.pdbx_description
1 polymer ?
#
loop_
_entity_poly.entity_id
_entity_poly.type
_entity_poly.pdbx_seq_one_letter_code
_entity_poly.pdbx_strand_id
1 'polypeptide(L)'
;MGTASKVINFRAPADKQALIDRAVAISGVNRTEFILDAACDRAREVLADQTQFTLNAEQLQRFNALLDAPLEENLALRRLLSTPAPWER
;
A
#
# COMPACT_ATOMS: atom_id res chain seq x y z
N MET A 1 -17.19 12.46 7.17
CA MET A 1 -15.91 12.64 7.90
C MET A 1 -14.97 13.37 6.96
N GLY A 2 -14.61 14.62 7.25
CA GLY A 2 -13.72 15.40 6.39
C GLY A 2 -12.32 14.80 6.41
N THR A 3 -11.77 14.50 5.24
CA THR A 3 -10.39 14.03 5.13
C THR A 3 -9.46 15.17 5.53
N ALA A 4 -8.75 15.00 6.64
CA ALA A 4 -7.74 15.98 7.07
C ALA A 4 -6.59 15.95 6.05
N SER A 5 -6.50 16.99 5.22
CA SER A 5 -5.35 17.17 4.31
C SER A 5 -4.12 17.62 5.10
N LYS A 6 -2.95 17.06 4.79
CA LYS A 6 -1.66 17.44 5.37
C LYS A 6 -0.71 17.91 4.29
N VAL A 7 -0.03 19.03 4.54
CA VAL A 7 0.96 19.59 3.61
C VAL A 7 2.28 18.84 3.76
N ILE A 8 2.87 18.42 2.64
CA ILE A 8 4.19 17.80 2.58
C ILE A 8 5.16 18.79 1.94
N ASN A 9 6.15 19.26 2.71
CA ASN A 9 7.19 20.17 2.23
C ASN A 9 8.51 19.42 2.04
N PHE A 10 9.13 19.54 0.88
CA PHE A 10 10.46 19.00 0.63
C PHE A 10 11.28 19.94 -0.26
N ARG A 11 12.61 19.90 -0.10
CA ARG A 11 13.55 20.67 -0.91
C ARG A 11 14.12 19.76 -2.00
N ALA A 12 13.98 20.17 -3.26
CA ALA A 12 14.57 19.47 -4.40
C ALA A 12 15.83 20.22 -4.89
N PRO A 13 16.95 19.51 -5.13
CA PRO A 13 18.05 20.02 -5.94
C PRO A 13 17.59 20.45 -7.35
N ALA A 14 18.25 21.45 -7.93
CA ALA A 14 17.83 22.08 -9.18
C ALA A 14 17.82 21.10 -10.38
N ASP A 15 18.77 20.19 -10.44
CA ASP A 15 18.88 19.12 -11.44
C ASP A 15 17.69 18.15 -11.37
N LYS A 16 17.30 17.72 -10.17
CA LYS A 16 16.14 16.85 -9.95
C LYS A 16 14.84 17.57 -10.30
N GLN A 17 14.73 18.85 -9.94
CA GLN A 17 13.57 19.65 -10.30
C GLN A 17 13.43 19.80 -11.83
N ALA A 18 14.53 20.10 -12.53
CA ALA A 18 14.51 20.22 -14.00
C ALA A 18 14.09 18.91 -14.69
N LEU A 19 14.51 17.75 -14.16
CA LEU A 19 14.09 16.44 -14.65
C LEU A 19 12.57 16.23 -14.47
N ILE A 20 12.04 16.54 -13.28
CA ILE A 20 10.61 16.43 -12.99
C ILE A 20 9.81 17.36 -13.91
N ASP A 21 10.27 18.59 -14.09
CA ASP A 21 9.57 19.58 -14.93
C ASP A 21 9.49 19.15 -16.40
N ARG A 22 10.55 18.51 -16.91
CA ARG A 22 10.53 17.91 -18.24
C ARG A 22 9.53 16.75 -18.34
N ALA A 23 9.46 15.88 -17.33
CA ALA A 23 8.51 14.77 -17.31
C ALA A 23 7.07 15.27 -17.24
N VAL A 24 6.79 16.25 -16.38
CA VAL A 24 5.50 16.92 -16.24
C VAL A 24 5.06 17.56 -17.57
N ALA A 25 5.97 18.23 -18.28
CA ALA A 25 5.68 18.82 -19.59
C ALA A 25 5.26 17.79 -20.66
N ILE A 26 5.78 16.57 -20.58
CA ILE A 26 5.43 15.47 -21.50
C ILE A 26 4.12 14.81 -21.09
N SER A 27 3.94 14.58 -19.78
CA SER A 27 2.78 13.86 -19.24
C SER A 27 1.49 14.68 -19.22
N GLY A 28 1.57 16.02 -19.27
CA GLY A 28 0.41 16.91 -19.29
C GLY A 28 -0.36 17.03 -17.96
N VAL A 29 0.12 16.36 -16.90
CA VAL A 29 -0.42 16.47 -15.53
C VAL A 29 0.25 17.62 -14.78
N ASN A 30 -0.33 18.05 -13.67
CA ASN A 30 0.32 19.09 -12.85
C ASN A 30 1.49 18.51 -12.04
N ARG A 31 2.46 19.35 -11.66
CA ARG A 31 3.67 18.93 -10.94
C ARG A 31 3.38 18.25 -9.60
N THR A 32 2.44 18.77 -8.83
CA THR A 32 2.12 18.23 -7.50
C THR A 32 1.51 16.84 -7.60
N GLU A 33 0.56 16.66 -8.50
CA GLU A 33 -0.08 15.38 -8.81
C GLU A 33 0.94 14.36 -9.30
N PHE A 34 1.78 14.74 -10.27
CA PHE A 34 2.86 13.87 -10.75
C PHE A 34 3.76 13.35 -9.63
N ILE A 35 4.18 14.24 -8.72
CA ILE A 35 5.06 13.87 -7.61
C ILE A 35 4.32 13.01 -6.58
N LEU A 36 3.07 13.33 -6.27
CA LEU A 36 2.25 12.56 -5.32
C LEU A 36 1.99 11.16 -5.86
N ASP A 37 1.62 11.03 -7.13
CA ASP A 37 1.35 9.74 -7.76
C ASP A 37 2.61 8.88 -7.80
N ALA A 38 3.74 9.44 -8.26
CA ALA A 38 5.02 8.73 -8.26
C ALA A 38 5.46 8.29 -6.86
N ALA A 39 5.25 9.13 -5.85
CA ALA A 39 5.55 8.78 -4.46
C ALA A 39 4.62 7.67 -3.94
N CYS A 40 3.34 7.71 -4.29
CA CYS A 40 2.35 6.69 -3.93
C CYS A 40 2.61 5.36 -4.63
N ASP A 41 2.96 5.37 -5.92
CA ASP A 41 3.38 4.18 -6.67
C ASP A 41 4.57 3.52 -5.98
N ARG A 42 5.61 4.31 -5.69
CA ARG A 42 6.79 3.78 -5.03
C ARG A 42 6.50 3.28 -3.62
N ALA A 43 5.65 3.97 -2.87
CA ALA A 43 5.23 3.51 -1.55
C ALA A 43 4.48 2.17 -1.64
N ARG A 44 3.58 2.01 -2.63
CA ARG A 44 2.86 0.75 -2.87
C ARG A 44 3.80 -0.40 -3.20
N GLU A 45 4.80 -0.17 -4.06
CA GLU A 45 5.83 -1.17 -4.37
C GLU A 45 6.58 -1.62 -3.12
N VAL A 46 7.06 -0.66 -2.32
CA VAL A 46 7.81 -0.97 -1.09
C VAL A 46 6.95 -1.76 -0.09
N LEU A 47 5.66 -1.44 0.02
CA LEU A 47 4.73 -2.18 0.86
C LEU A 47 4.40 -3.57 0.30
N ALA A 48 4.29 -3.72 -1.02
CA ALA A 48 4.07 -5.01 -1.66
C ALA A 48 5.27 -5.95 -1.48
N ASP A 49 6.48 -5.41 -1.52
CA ASP A 49 7.73 -6.14 -1.32
C ASP A 49 8.05 -6.41 0.17
N GLN A 50 7.25 -5.86 1.10
CA GLN A 50 7.49 -6.00 2.52
C GLN A 50 7.26 -7.45 2.99
N THR A 51 8.34 -8.09 3.45
CA THR A 51 8.30 -9.46 4.00
C THR A 51 8.48 -9.52 5.52
N GLN A 52 8.94 -8.43 6.14
CA GLN A 52 9.19 -8.35 7.57
C GLN A 52 8.25 -7.34 8.23
N PHE A 53 7.52 -7.80 9.25
CA PHE A 53 6.58 -7.01 10.02
C PHE A 53 7.04 -6.94 11.48
N THR A 54 7.44 -5.75 11.92
CA THR A 54 7.83 -5.51 13.30
C THR A 54 6.59 -5.19 14.13
N LEU A 55 6.35 -5.99 15.16
CA LEU A 55 5.25 -5.80 16.12
C LEU A 55 5.80 -5.37 17.47
N ASN A 56 5.14 -4.43 18.12
CA ASN A 56 5.34 -4.16 19.54
C ASN A 56 4.64 -5.25 20.40
N ALA A 57 4.85 -5.22 21.72
CA ALA A 57 4.32 -6.27 22.61
C ALA A 57 2.79 -6.39 22.57
N GLU A 58 2.07 -5.28 22.52
CA GLU A 58 0.60 -5.25 22.46
C GLU A 58 0.10 -5.84 21.12
N GLN A 59 0.73 -5.45 20.02
CA GLN A 59 0.42 -5.96 18.68
C GLN A 59 0.68 -7.45 18.57
N LEU A 60 1.77 -7.94 19.17
CA LEU A 60 2.11 -9.35 19.19
C LEU A 60 1.10 -10.16 20.01
N GLN A 61 0.72 -9.67 21.19
CA GLN A 61 -0.31 -10.31 22.02
C GLN A 61 -1.64 -10.41 21.27
N ARG A 62 -2.07 -9.32 20.61
CA ARG A 62 -3.28 -9.30 19.79
C ARG A 62 -3.18 -10.28 18.62
N PHE A 63 -2.03 -10.33 17.95
CA PHE A 63 -1.79 -11.25 16.84
C PHE A 63 -1.91 -12.72 17.29
N ASN A 64 -1.28 -13.09 18.40
CA ASN A 64 -1.38 -14.44 18.96
C ASN A 64 -2.82 -14.79 19.35
N ALA A 65 -3.54 -13.86 20.00
CA ALA A 65 -4.94 -14.08 20.34
C ALA A 65 -5.83 -14.34 19.12
N LEU A 66 -5.53 -13.73 17.96
CA LEU A 66 -6.24 -14.00 16.71
C LEU A 66 -5.88 -15.36 16.11
N LEU A 67 -4.64 -15.83 16.29
CA LEU A 67 -4.21 -17.16 15.84
C LEU A 67 -4.81 -18.28 16.70
N ASP A 68 -4.93 -18.05 18.01
CA ASP A 68 -5.48 -19.02 18.95
C ASP A 68 -7.02 -19.05 18.92
N ALA A 69 -7.66 -18.03 18.34
CA ALA A 69 -9.11 -17.97 18.22
C ALA A 69 -9.64 -19.09 17.33
N PRO A 70 -10.71 -19.80 17.74
CA PRO A 70 -11.33 -20.81 16.89
C PRO A 70 -11.84 -20.15 15.60
N LEU A 71 -11.67 -20.83 14.47
CA LEU A 71 -12.26 -20.40 13.21
C LEU A 71 -13.79 -20.43 13.34
N GLU A 72 -14.41 -19.25 13.38
CA GLU A 72 -15.86 -19.14 13.30
C GLU A 72 -16.36 -19.76 12.00
N GLU A 73 -17.59 -20.28 11.99
CA GLU A 73 -18.20 -20.87 10.80
C GLU A 73 -18.38 -19.80 9.70
N ASN A 74 -17.35 -19.61 8.89
CA ASN A 74 -17.38 -18.69 7.77
C ASN A 74 -17.83 -19.43 6.50
N LEU A 75 -19.11 -19.28 6.17
CA LEU A 75 -19.71 -19.88 4.97
C LEU A 75 -18.97 -19.49 3.68
N ALA A 76 -18.41 -18.27 3.60
CA ALA A 76 -17.63 -17.84 2.45
C ALA A 76 -16.28 -18.55 2.36
N LEU A 77 -15.60 -18.75 3.50
CA LEU A 77 -14.35 -19.51 3.56
C LEU A 77 -14.56 -20.98 3.17
N ARG A 78 -15.63 -21.61 3.66
CA ARG A 78 -16.01 -22.98 3.26
C ARG A 78 -16.24 -23.08 1.75
N ARG A 79 -16.99 -22.13 1.17
CA ARG A 79 -17.21 -22.08 -0.29
C ARG A 79 -15.91 -21.90 -1.06
N LEU A 80 -15.02 -21.01 -0.61
CA LEU A 80 -13.72 -20.78 -1.25
C LEU A 80 -12.86 -22.05 -1.26
N LEU A 81 -12.73 -22.72 -0.10
CA LEU A 81 -11.92 -23.95 0.03
C LEU A 81 -12.52 -25.15 -0.73
N SER A 82 -13.84 -25.19 -0.91
CA SER A 82 -14.51 -26.22 -1.72
C SER A 82 -14.56 -25.90 -3.21
N THR A 83 -14.10 -24.72 -3.64
CA THR A 83 -14.08 -24.34 -5.06
C THR A 83 -12.87 -24.99 -5.73
N PRO A 84 -13.06 -25.83 -6.76
CA PRO A 84 -11.93 -26.45 -7.47
C PRO A 84 -11.03 -25.38 -8.08
N ALA A 85 -9.73 -25.65 -8.08
CA ALA A 85 -8.79 -24.64 -8.53
C ALA A 85 -8.96 -24.38 -10.03
N PRO A 86 -8.79 -23.14 -10.52
CA PRO A 86 -9.02 -22.79 -11.93
C PRO A 86 -8.17 -23.59 -12.93
N TRP A 87 -7.06 -24.18 -12.48
CA TRP A 87 -6.11 -24.96 -13.27
C TRP A 87 -6.31 -26.49 -13.17
N GLU A 88 -7.32 -26.96 -12.44
CA GLU A 88 -7.72 -28.39 -12.38
C GLU A 88 -8.73 -28.74 -13.49
N ARG A 89 -8.85 -27.89 -14.52
CA ARG A 89 -9.68 -28.11 -15.71
C ARG A 89 -8.82 -28.31 -16.96
#